data_AF-A0AAW9S8V5-F1
#
_entry.id   AF-A0AAW9S8V5-F1
#
_cell.length_a   1.000
_cell.length_b   1.000
_cell.length_c   1.000
_cell.angle_alpha   90.00
_cell.angle_beta   90.00
_cell.angle_gamma   90.00
#
_symmetry.space_group_name_H-M   'P 1'
#
loop_
_entity.id
_entity.type
_entity.pdbx_description
1 polymer ?
#
loop_
_entity_poly.entity_id
_entity_poly.type
_entity_poly.pdbx_seq_one_letter_code
_entity_poly.pdbx_strand_id
1 'polypeptide(L)' 'MEKMEYETVIKEAVDHCAKEDGWANLAEVGIYLQNQAVKYGKLSKFLEKYESLVAIRIDENMSPPVKYVKLIKEE' A
#
# COMPACT_ATOMS: atom_id res chain seq x y z
N MET A 1 1.70 17.09 5.20
CA MET A 1 0.61 16.30 4.61
C MET A 1 -0.44 16.04 5.66
N GLU A 2 -1.65 16.44 5.34
CA GLU A 2 -2.86 16.17 6.09
C GLU A 2 -3.34 14.73 5.82
N LYS A 3 -4.22 14.21 6.67
CA LYS A 3 -4.68 12.81 6.59
C LYS A 3 -5.28 12.48 5.21
N MET A 4 -6.12 13.37 4.67
CA MET A 4 -6.76 13.19 3.36
C MET A 4 -5.76 13.17 2.20
N GLU A 5 -4.66 13.92 2.30
CA GLU A 5 -3.60 13.90 1.29
C GLU A 5 -2.89 12.54 1.29
N TYR A 6 -2.58 11.99 2.47
CA TYR A 6 -2.00 10.65 2.55
C TYR A 6 -2.95 9.59 2.01
N GLU A 7 -4.24 9.67 2.31
CA GLU A 7 -5.24 8.73 1.80
C GLU A 7 -5.28 8.74 0.27
N THR A 8 -5.27 9.92 -0.34
CA THR A 8 -5.22 10.08 -1.81
C THR A 8 -3.95 9.47 -2.38
N VAL A 9 -2.79 9.82 -1.84
CA VAL A 9 -1.49 9.33 -2.34
C VAL A 9 -1.35 7.81 -2.14
N ILE A 10 -1.91 7.24 -1.06
CA ILE A 10 -1.95 5.79 -0.86
C ILE A 10 -2.88 5.14 -1.90
N LYS A 11 -4.07 5.71 -2.15
CA LYS A 11 -4.99 5.21 -3.19
C LYS A 11 -4.29 5.16 -4.54
N GLU A 12 -3.67 6.26 -4.96
CA GLU A 12 -2.92 6.34 -6.22
C GLU A 12 -1.74 5.35 -6.27
N ALA A 13 -0.95 5.25 -5.19
CA ALA A 13 0.20 4.35 -5.16
C ALA A 13 -0.23 2.88 -5.29
N VAL A 14 -1.29 2.48 -4.61
CA VAL A 14 -1.80 1.11 -4.69
C VAL A 14 -2.43 0.84 -6.06
N ASP A 15 -3.22 1.76 -6.60
CA ASP A 15 -3.85 1.62 -7.93
C ASP A 15 -2.79 1.52 -9.04
N HIS A 16 -1.78 2.39 -9.00
CA HIS A 16 -0.68 2.39 -9.98
C HIS A 16 0.18 1.11 -9.91
N CYS A 17 0.34 0.53 -8.71
CA CYS A 17 1.11 -0.70 -8.53
C CYS A 17 0.24 -1.97 -8.55
N ALA A 18 -1.09 -1.84 -8.65
CA ALA A 18 -1.99 -2.98 -8.63
C ALA A 18 -1.87 -3.76 -9.94
N LYS A 19 -1.81 -5.08 -9.82
CA LYS A 19 -1.90 -6.00 -10.95
C LYS A 19 -3.36 -6.27 -11.31
N GLU A 20 -3.59 -7.12 -12.31
CA GLU A 20 -4.93 -7.48 -12.80
C GLU A 20 -5.89 -8.02 -11.72
N ASP A 21 -5.36 -8.63 -10.65
CA ASP A 21 -6.15 -9.12 -9.49
C ASP A 21 -6.50 -8.01 -8.45
N GLY A 22 -6.03 -6.78 -8.69
CA GLY A 22 -6.17 -5.62 -7.82
C GLY A 22 -5.21 -5.58 -6.63
N TRP A 23 -4.29 -6.54 -6.52
CA TRP A 23 -3.23 -6.53 -5.50
C TRP A 23 -1.94 -5.92 -6.06
N ALA A 24 -1.35 -5.04 -5.27
CA ALA A 24 -0.05 -4.42 -5.50
C ALA A 24 0.99 -5.04 -4.57
N ASN A 25 2.23 -5.17 -5.04
CA ASN A 25 3.34 -5.55 -4.15
C ASN A 25 3.65 -4.39 -3.21
N LEU A 26 3.71 -4.68 -1.91
CA LEU A 26 3.99 -3.67 -0.88
C LEU A 26 5.33 -2.97 -1.10
N ALA A 27 6.33 -3.69 -1.63
CA ALA A 27 7.63 -3.10 -1.94
C ALA A 27 7.54 -2.05 -3.06
N GLU A 28 6.76 -2.33 -4.11
CA GLU A 28 6.55 -1.41 -5.23
C GLU A 28 5.78 -0.17 -4.78
N VAL A 29 4.72 -0.36 -4.00
CA VAL A 29 3.96 0.74 -3.39
C VAL A 29 4.87 1.62 -2.52
N GLY A 30 5.78 1.01 -1.76
CA GLY A 30 6.75 1.76 -0.97
C GLY A 30 7.66 2.64 -1.83
N ILE A 31 8.21 2.09 -2.91
CA ILE A 31 9.05 2.87 -3.85
C ILE A 31 8.25 4.05 -4.42
N TYR A 32 7.00 3.80 -4.83
CA TYR A 32 6.13 4.86 -5.33
C TYR A 32 5.89 5.96 -4.30
N LEU A 33 5.56 5.61 -3.06
CA LEU A 33 5.33 6.57 -1.97
C LEU A 33 6.59 7.39 -1.67
N GLN A 34 7.77 6.78 -1.68
CA GLN A 34 9.03 7.51 -1.50
C GLN A 34 9.29 8.52 -2.62
N ASN A 35 8.97 8.17 -3.86
CA ASN A 35 9.07 9.08 -5.01
C ASN A 35 8.11 10.27 -4.89
N GLN A 36 6.98 10.11 -4.20
CA GLN A 36 6.03 11.18 -3.86
C GLN A 36 6.43 11.97 -2.60
N ALA A 37 7.67 11.83 -2.14
CA ALA A 37 8.21 12.45 -0.92
C ALA A 37 7.44 12.11 0.38
N VAL A 38 6.68 11.01 0.39
CA VAL A 38 5.98 10.51 1.58
C VAL A 38 7.01 9.90 2.53
N LYS A 39 7.17 10.51 3.70
CA LYS A 39 8.06 10.00 4.75
C LYS A 39 7.32 9.04 5.66
N TYR A 40 7.69 7.76 5.61
CA TYR A 40 7.20 6.74 6.52
C TYR A 40 8.37 5.93 7.08
N GLY A 41 8.26 5.49 8.33
CA GLY A 41 9.28 4.64 8.95
C GLY A 41 9.19 3.20 8.44
N LYS A 42 8.24 2.43 8.96
CA LYS A 42 7.91 1.09 8.46
C LYS A 42 6.62 1.17 7.65
N LEU A 43 6.68 0.79 6.37
CA LEU A 43 5.53 0.87 5.47
C LEU A 43 4.31 0.09 5.97
N SER A 44 4.51 -1.13 6.49
CA SER A 44 3.41 -1.90 7.09
C SER A 44 2.73 -1.13 8.23
N LYS A 45 3.51 -0.55 9.16
CA LYS A 45 2.95 0.27 10.27
C LYS A 45 2.27 1.54 9.80
N PHE A 46 2.72 2.10 8.68
CA PHE A 46 2.11 3.28 8.10
C PHE A 46 0.74 2.94 7.53
N LEU A 47 0.65 1.85 6.76
CA LEU A 47 -0.59 1.39 6.14
C LEU A 47 -1.59 0.78 7.14
N GLU A 48 -1.14 0.24 8.27
CA GLU A 48 -2.02 -0.18 9.37
C GLU A 48 -2.91 0.98 9.87
N LYS A 49 -2.47 2.24 9.79
CA LYS A 49 -3.30 3.40 10.13
C LYS A 49 -4.45 3.66 9.14
N TYR A 50 -4.39 3.01 7.99
CA TYR A 50 -5.34 3.11 6.89
C TYR A 50 -5.93 1.73 6.58
N GLU A 51 -6.05 0.86 7.57
CA GLU A 51 -6.66 -0.48 7.43
C GLU A 51 -8.09 -0.43 6.89
N SER A 52 -8.80 0.68 7.09
CA SER A 52 -10.13 0.91 6.51
C SER A 52 -10.11 1.22 5.00
N LEU A 53 -8.94 1.54 4.44
CA LEU A 53 -8.73 1.95 3.05
C LEU A 53 -7.95 0.89 2.26
N VAL A 54 -7.03 0.18 2.92
CA VAL A 54 -6.22 -0.88 2.31
C VAL A 54 -6.33 -2.21 3.05
N ALA A 55 -6.44 -3.29 2.28
CA ALA A 55 -6.24 -4.64 2.75
C ALA A 55 -4.78 -5.05 2.57
N ILE A 56 -4.16 -5.66 3.59
CA ILE A 56 -2.79 -6.16 3.53
C ILE A 56 -2.82 -7.68 3.63
N ARG A 57 -2.10 -8.36 2.74
CA ARG A 57 -1.90 -9.81 2.75
C ARG A 57 -0.42 -10.12 2.76
N ILE A 58 -0.03 -11.20 3.43
CA ILE A 58 1.33 -11.74 3.40
C ILE A 58 1.28 -13.08 2.70
N ASP A 59 2.16 -13.30 1.75
CA ASP A 59 2.35 -14.58 1.08
C ASP A 59 3.63 -15.23 1.62
N GLU A 60 3.43 -16.20 2.52
CA GLU A 60 4.52 -16.94 3.17
C GLU A 60 5.03 -18.11 2.33
N ASN A 61 4.38 -18.44 1.21
CA ASN A 61 4.83 -19.49 0.30
C ASN A 61 6.04 -19.06 -0.54
N MET A 62 6.35 -17.75 -0.57
CA MET A 62 7.53 -17.21 -1.24
C MET A 62 8.66 -16.99 -0.21
N SER A 63 9.90 -17.28 -0.61
CA SER A 63 11.09 -17.00 0.18
C SER A 63 11.96 -15.96 -0.54
N PRO A 64 12.08 -14.73 -0.03
CA PRO A 64 11.50 -14.21 1.22
C PRO A 64 9.97 -13.95 1.13
N PRO A 65 9.25 -13.91 2.28
CA PRO A 65 7.82 -13.62 2.30
C PRO A 65 7.49 -12.29 1.63
N VAL A 66 6.52 -12.30 0.73
CA VAL A 66 6.11 -11.10 -0.01
C VAL A 66 4.83 -10.55 0.58
N LYS A 67 4.77 -9.24 0.78
CA LYS A 67 3.55 -8.56 1.23
C LYS A 67 2.85 -7.91 0.06
N TYR A 68 1.54 -7.99 0.06
CA TYR A 68 0.66 -7.40 -0.93
C TYR A 68 -0.32 -6.46 -0.25
N VAL A 69 -0.75 -5.44 -0.99
CA VAL A 69 -1.73 -4.46 -0.55
C VAL A 69 -2.75 -4.23 -1.65
N LYS A 70 -4.01 -4.04 -1.28
CA LYS A 70 -5.12 -3.79 -2.21
C LYS A 70 -6.02 -2.71 -1.65
N LEU A 71 -6.63 -1.90 -2.50
CA LEU A 71 -7.65 -0.96 -2.08
C LEU A 71 -8.94 -1.70 -1.70
N ILE A 72 -9.46 -1.37 -0.52
CA ILE A 72 -10.80 -1.76 -0.13
C ILE A 72 -11.73 -0.85 -0.91
N LYS A 73 -12.58 -1.42 -1.78
CA LYS A 73 -13.67 -0.64 -2.38
C LYS A 73 -14.65 -0.35 -1.26
N GLU A 74 -14.88 0.93 -0.99
CA GLU A 74 -16.03 1.37 -0.21
C GLU A 74 -17.27 0.98 -1.02
N GLU A 75 -18.02 -0.03 -0.55
CA GLU A 75 -19.35 -0.40 -1.07
C GLU A 75 -20.40 0.65 -0.73
#